data_AF-A0A925SU69-F1
#
_entry.id   AF-A0A925SU69-F1
#
_cell.length_a   1.000
_cell.length_b   1.000
_cell.length_c   1.000
_cell.angle_alpha   90.00
_cell.angle_beta   90.00
_cell.angle_gamma   90.00
#
_symmetry.space_group_name_H-M   'P 1'
#
loop_
_entity.id
_entity.type
_entity.pdbx_description
1 polymer ?
#
loop_
_entity_poly.entity_id
_entity_poly.type
_entity_poly.pdbx_seq_one_letter_code
_entity_poly.pdbx_strand_id
1 'polypeptide(L)'
;QKYILGNANLTLREIFSILESITGLPAPKVRLPYTPILLAAYINEGLSKITGREPLIPLAGVQMAAKFMYFDQTKALRDLGLPLTPVREALQRAVEWFRQNGYTRKQ
;
A
#
# COMPACT_ATOMS: atom_id res chain seq x y z
N GLN A 1 -21.19 -18.80 4.31
CA GLN A 1 -20.04 -18.55 5.22
C GLN A 1 -19.16 -17.45 4.64
N LYS A 2 -18.36 -16.74 5.45
CA LYS A 2 -17.39 -15.72 4.98
C LYS A 2 -15.95 -16.21 5.22
N TYR A 3 -15.06 -15.93 4.27
CA TYR A 3 -13.63 -16.28 4.30
C TYR A 3 -12.79 -15.07 3.88
N ILE A 4 -11.66 -14.85 4.54
CA ILE A 4 -10.70 -13.79 4.18
C ILE A 4 -9.66 -14.39 3.23
N LEU A 5 -9.55 -13.83 2.04
CA LEU A 5 -8.57 -14.23 1.03
C LEU A 5 -7.28 -13.41 1.21
N GLY A 6 -6.64 -13.60 2.36
CA GLY A 6 -5.39 -12.96 2.74
C GLY A 6 -4.15 -13.77 2.33
N ASN A 7 -2.98 -13.20 2.61
CA ASN A 7 -1.68 -13.87 2.46
C ASN A 7 -0.77 -13.41 3.61
N ALA A 8 0.38 -12.77 3.37
CA ALA A 8 1.21 -12.26 4.44
C ALA A 8 0.75 -10.87 4.92
N ASN A 9 0.75 -10.66 6.23
CA ASN A 9 0.61 -9.34 6.83
C ASN A 9 1.96 -8.61 6.77
N LEU A 10 2.05 -7.59 5.91
CA LEU A 10 3.26 -6.80 5.72
C LEU A 10 2.98 -5.32 5.95
N THR A 11 3.94 -4.63 6.54
CA THR A 11 3.97 -3.17 6.57
C THR A 11 4.31 -2.61 5.19
N LEU A 12 3.91 -1.36 4.95
CA LEU A 12 4.29 -0.64 3.73
C LEU A 12 5.82 -0.56 3.54
N ARG A 13 6.57 -0.47 4.64
CA ARG A 13 8.04 -0.47 4.62
C ARG A 13 8.61 -1.79 4.11
N GLU A 14 8.06 -2.92 4.56
CA GLU A 14 8.50 -4.25 4.09
C GLU A 14 8.18 -4.42 2.61
N ILE A 15 7.01 -3.98 2.16
CA ILE A 15 6.65 -3.97 0.73
C ILE A 15 7.67 -3.17 -0.09
N PHE A 16 8.02 -1.95 0.35
CA PHE A 16 9.04 -1.16 -0.33
C PHE A 16 10.43 -1.80 -0.31
N SER A 17 10.79 -2.47 0.78
CA SER A 17 12.07 -3.17 0.87
C SER A 17 12.14 -4.35 -0.11
N ILE A 18 11.03 -5.08 -0.28
CA ILE A 18 10.94 -6.15 -1.29
C ILE A 18 11.03 -5.54 -2.70
N LEU A 19 10.34 -4.44 -2.97
CA LEU A 19 10.40 -3.75 -4.26
C LEU A 19 11.79 -3.20 -4.57
N GLU A 20 12.51 -2.67 -3.60
CA GLU A 20 13.91 -2.25 -3.74
C GLU A 20 14.78 -3.44 -4.17
N SER A 21 14.62 -4.61 -3.54
CA SER A 21 15.35 -5.84 -3.93
C SER A 21 15.02 -6.33 -5.34
N ILE A 22 13.80 -6.07 -5.85
CA ILE A 22 13.34 -6.50 -7.18
C ILE A 22 13.77 -5.51 -8.25
N THR A 23 13.64 -4.22 -7.97
CA THR A 23 13.82 -3.13 -8.95
C THR A 23 15.22 -2.54 -8.95
N GLY A 24 15.98 -2.71 -7.86
CA GLY A 24 17.24 -2.01 -7.62
C GLY A 24 17.09 -0.52 -7.25
N LEU A 25 15.85 -0.02 -7.16
CA LEU A 25 15.57 1.37 -6.82
C LEU A 25 15.52 1.58 -5.30
N PRO A 26 16.09 2.69 -4.78
CA PRO A 26 16.14 2.91 -3.34
C PRO A 26 14.73 3.03 -2.75
N ALA A 27 14.45 2.25 -1.70
CA ALA A 27 13.18 2.36 -0.98
C ALA A 27 13.08 3.70 -0.24
N PRO A 28 11.85 4.27 -0.08
CA PRO A 28 11.64 5.43 0.77
C PRO A 28 12.07 5.13 2.22
N LYS A 29 13.03 5.90 2.73
CA LYS A 29 13.60 5.71 4.09
C LYS A 29 12.95 6.59 5.14
N VAL A 30 12.27 7.65 4.72
CA VAL A 30 11.69 8.65 5.62
C VAL A 30 10.26 8.25 6.00
N ARG A 31 10.03 8.07 7.31
CA ARG A 31 8.68 7.91 7.86
C ARG A 31 8.15 9.28 8.26
N LEU A 32 7.09 9.72 7.61
CA LEU A 32 6.43 10.98 7.97
C LEU A 32 5.70 10.81 9.32
N PRO A 33 5.90 11.71 10.29
CA PRO A 33 5.16 11.67 11.55
C PRO A 33 3.67 11.96 11.32
N TYR A 34 2.80 11.23 12.00
CA TYR A 34 1.36 11.26 11.76
C TYR A 34 0.72 12.63 12.01
N THR A 35 1.05 13.27 13.14
CA THR A 35 0.43 14.53 13.58
C THR A 35 0.55 15.68 12.59
N PRO A 36 1.74 16.04 12.06
CA PRO A 36 1.83 17.13 11.08
C PRO A 36 1.15 16.80 9.75
N ILE A 37 1.13 15.54 9.34
CA ILE A 37 0.41 15.11 8.13
C ILE A 37 -1.10 15.22 8.32
N LEU A 38 -1.60 14.86 9.51
CA LEU A 38 -3.00 15.03 9.87
C LEU A 38 -3.41 16.50 9.86
N LEU A 39 -2.58 17.39 10.44
CA LEU A 39 -2.83 18.84 10.41
C LEU A 39 -2.86 19.38 8.97
N ALA A 40 -1.89 18.99 8.14
CA ALA A 40 -1.87 19.37 6.73
C ALA A 40 -3.12 18.88 5.98
N ALA A 41 -3.61 17.68 6.29
CA ALA A 41 -4.85 17.14 5.71
C ALA A 41 -6.07 17.98 6.08
N TYR A 42 -6.20 18.44 7.33
CA TYR A 42 -7.29 19.32 7.75
C TYR A 42 -7.26 20.67 7.02
N ILE A 43 -6.08 21.28 6.89
CA ILE A 43 -5.91 22.55 6.16
C ILE A 43 -6.31 22.37 4.69
N ASN A 44 -5.81 21.29 4.07
CA ASN A 44 -6.07 20.99 2.68
C ASN A 44 -7.55 20.65 2.40
N GLU A 45 -8.24 19.97 3.31
CA GLU A 45 -9.69 19.75 3.22
C GLU A 45 -10.48 21.07 3.32
N GLY A 46 -10.06 21.98 4.21
CA GLY A 46 -10.65 23.32 4.30
C GLY A 46 -10.49 24.12 3.00
N LEU A 47 -9.29 24.12 2.42
CA LEU A 47 -9.02 24.77 1.12
C LEU A 47 -9.79 24.11 -0.03
N SER A 48 -9.90 22.79 -0.01
CA SER A 48 -10.69 22.01 -0.98
C SER A 48 -12.17 22.42 -0.97
N LYS A 49 -12.77 22.57 0.22
CA LYS A 49 -14.16 23.03 0.37
C LYS A 49 -14.38 24.44 -0.20
N ILE A 50 -13.38 25.32 -0.10
CA ILE A 50 -13.46 26.69 -0.63
C ILE A 50 -13.23 26.71 -2.15
N THR A 51 -12.29 25.90 -2.65
CA THR A 51 -11.86 25.90 -4.05
C THR A 51 -12.68 24.98 -4.95
N GLY A 52 -13.49 24.08 -4.38
CA GLY A 52 -14.25 23.05 -5.09
C GLY A 52 -13.39 21.95 -5.72
N ARG A 53 -12.07 21.94 -5.48
CA ARG A 53 -11.12 20.95 -6.00
C ARG A 53 -10.93 19.81 -5.01
N GLU A 54 -10.60 18.62 -5.50
CA GLU A 54 -10.32 17.49 -4.62
C GLU A 54 -9.08 17.73 -3.73
N PRO A 55 -9.11 17.28 -2.48
CA PRO A 55 -8.00 17.46 -1.57
C PRO A 55 -6.81 16.59 -1.99
N LEU A 56 -5.65 17.21 -2.21
CA LEU A 56 -4.37 16.51 -2.46
C LEU A 56 -3.96 15.54 -1.34
N ILE A 57 -4.29 15.88 -0.08
CA ILE A 57 -4.10 15.05 1.10
C ILE A 57 -5.50 14.75 1.67
N PRO A 58 -6.14 13.63 1.28
CA PRO A 58 -7.45 13.27 1.80
C PRO A 58 -7.38 12.91 3.29
N LEU A 59 -8.18 13.58 4.12
CA LEU A 59 -8.22 13.37 5.57
C LEU A 59 -8.52 11.90 5.93
N ALA A 60 -9.50 11.31 5.25
CA ALA A 60 -9.87 9.90 5.45
C ALA A 60 -8.71 8.95 5.14
N GLY A 61 -7.91 9.24 4.11
CA GLY A 61 -6.73 8.45 3.75
C GLY A 61 -5.67 8.47 4.85
N VAL A 62 -5.41 9.66 5.43
CA VAL A 62 -4.45 9.83 6.53
C VAL A 62 -4.91 9.06 7.77
N GLN A 63 -6.18 9.21 8.17
CA GLN A 63 -6.74 8.50 9.33
C GLN A 63 -6.70 6.97 9.14
N MET A 64 -6.93 6.50 7.92
CA MET A 64 -6.86 5.08 7.59
C MET A 64 -5.43 4.54 7.63
N ALA A 65 -4.44 5.32 7.18
CA ALA A 65 -3.03 4.95 7.20
C ALA A 65 -2.47 4.72 8.63
N ALA A 66 -3.13 5.24 9.66
CA ALA A 66 -2.77 4.98 11.06
C ALA A 66 -3.13 3.56 11.54
N LYS A 67 -3.98 2.84 10.81
CA LYS A 67 -4.48 1.51 11.21
C LYS A 67 -3.71 0.40 10.49
N PHE A 68 -3.34 -0.64 11.22
CA PHE A 68 -2.82 -1.87 10.61
C PHE A 68 -3.94 -2.64 9.96
N MET A 69 -3.86 -2.82 8.64
CA MET A 69 -4.81 -3.63 7.86
C MET A 69 -4.39 -5.11 7.85
N TYR A 70 -4.22 -5.67 9.05
CA TYR A 70 -3.83 -7.07 9.21
C TYR A 70 -5.04 -7.95 9.40
N PHE A 71 -5.01 -9.13 8.79
CA PHE A 71 -6.11 -10.06 8.81
C PHE A 71 -5.64 -11.49 9.07
N ASP A 72 -6.56 -12.33 9.57
CA ASP A 72 -6.35 -13.75 9.77
C ASP A 72 -6.99 -14.56 8.63
N GLN A 73 -6.16 -15.25 7.84
CA GLN A 73 -6.61 -16.15 6.76
C GLN A 73 -6.67 -17.63 7.17
N THR A 74 -6.42 -17.99 8.44
CA THR A 74 -6.36 -19.39 8.90
C THR A 74 -7.61 -20.18 8.52
N LYS A 75 -8.78 -19.53 8.57
CA LYS A 75 -10.05 -20.14 8.15
C LYS A 75 -10.06 -20.52 6.66
N ALA A 76 -9.56 -19.65 5.78
CA ALA A 76 -9.53 -19.92 4.34
C ALA A 76 -8.51 -21.01 3.99
N LEU A 77 -7.37 -21.05 4.68
CA LEU A 77 -6.38 -22.11 4.51
C LEU A 77 -6.94 -23.48 4.89
N ARG A 78 -7.57 -23.57 6.07
CA ARG A 78 -8.10 -24.82 6.59
C ARG A 78 -9.29 -25.33 5.80
N ASP A 79 -10.27 -24.46 5.53
CA ASP A 79 -11.56 -24.89 5.00
C ASP A 79 -11.57 -24.95 3.46
N LEU A 80 -10.73 -24.15 2.78
CA LEU A 80 -10.67 -24.07 1.32
C LEU A 80 -9.37 -24.60 0.72
N GLY A 81 -8.35 -24.90 1.54
CA GLY A 81 -7.02 -25.26 1.02
C GLY A 81 -6.36 -24.13 0.22
N LEU A 82 -6.66 -22.87 0.55
CA LEU A 82 -6.21 -21.71 -0.23
C LEU A 82 -4.68 -21.71 -0.41
N PRO A 83 -4.15 -21.78 -1.65
CA PRO A 83 -2.71 -21.77 -1.87
C PRO A 83 -2.13 -20.39 -1.57
N LEU A 84 -1.02 -20.35 -0.82
CA LEU A 84 -0.28 -19.14 -0.54
C LEU A 84 0.96 -19.06 -1.43
N THR A 85 0.93 -18.17 -2.42
CA THR A 85 2.13 -17.83 -3.21
C THR A 85 2.95 -16.77 -2.48
N PRO A 86 4.29 -16.80 -2.55
CA PRO A 86 5.12 -15.78 -1.92
C PRO A 86 4.81 -14.38 -2.45
N VAL A 87 4.63 -13.41 -1.55
CA VAL A 87 4.31 -12.00 -1.94
C VAL A 87 5.37 -11.41 -2.87
N ARG A 88 6.65 -11.79 -2.71
CA ARG A 88 7.75 -11.40 -3.59
C ARG A 88 7.47 -11.73 -5.06
N GLU A 89 6.90 -12.90 -5.34
CA GLU A 89 6.62 -13.35 -6.69
C GLU A 89 5.51 -12.51 -7.34
N ALA A 90 4.45 -12.20 -6.57
CA ALA A 90 3.38 -11.32 -7.03
C ALA A 90 3.92 -9.91 -7.35
N LEU A 91 4.76 -9.35 -6.48
CA LEU A 91 5.40 -8.05 -6.70
C LEU A 91 6.33 -8.08 -7.92
N GLN A 92 7.10 -9.15 -8.12
CA GLN A 92 7.99 -9.30 -9.26
C GLN A 92 7.21 -9.33 -10.58
N ARG A 93 6.11 -10.10 -10.63
CA ARG A 93 5.22 -10.14 -11.80
C ARG A 93 4.61 -8.77 -12.10
N ALA A 94 4.20 -8.03 -11.06
CA ALA A 94 3.64 -6.70 -11.24
C ALA A 94 4.67 -5.72 -11.82
N VAL A 95 5.89 -5.71 -11.28
CA VAL A 95 7.01 -4.88 -11.79
C VAL A 95 7.29 -5.19 -13.25
N GLU A 96 7.39 -6.48 -13.59
CA GLU A 96 7.66 -6.91 -14.96
C GLU A 96 6.55 -6.47 -15.92
N TRP A 97 5.29 -6.62 -15.50
CA TRP A 97 4.15 -6.15 -16.29
C TRP A 97 4.20 -4.64 -16.53
N PHE A 98 4.51 -3.82 -15.51
CA PHE A 98 4.63 -2.37 -15.67
C PHE A 98 5.77 -1.98 -16.62
N ARG A 99 6.89 -2.71 -16.61
CA ARG A 99 8.02 -2.52 -17.53
C ARG A 99 7.62 -2.84 -18.97
N GLN A 100 7.00 -4.00 -19.18
CA GLN A 100 6.58 -4.46 -20.51
C GLN A 100 5.55 -3.54 -21.17
N ASN A 101 4.67 -2.93 -20.36
CA ASN A 101 3.62 -2.03 -20.86
C ASN A 101 4.07 -0.57 -20.97
N GLY A 102 5.36 -0.26 -20.74
CA GLY A 102 5.90 1.10 -20.90
C GLY A 102 5.44 2.11 -19.85
N TYR A 103 4.90 1.65 -18.72
CA TYR A 103 4.51 2.53 -17.60
C TYR A 103 5.69 2.97 -16.74
N THR A 104 6.86 2.34 -16.90
CA THR A 104 8.11 2.76 -16.24
C THR A 104 8.98 3.53 -17.22
N ARG A 105 9.72 4.54 -16.74
CA ARG A 105 10.81 5.12 -17.53
C ARG A 105 11.77 4.01 -17.93
N LYS A 106 12.24 4.04 -19.19
CA LYS A 106 13.33 3.18 -19.64
C LYS A 106 14.53 3.45 -18.73
N GLN A 107 14.98 2.42 -18.03
CA GLN A 107 16.25 2.44 -17.30
C GLN A 107 17.37 2.10 -18.27
#